data_AF-A0A453DLV8-F1
#
_entry.id   AF-A0A453DLV8-F1
#
_cell.length_a   1.000
_cell.length_b   1.000
_cell.length_c   1.000
_cell.angle_alpha   90.00
_cell.angle_beta   90.00
_cell.angle_gamma   90.00
#
_symmetry.space_group_name_H-M   'P 1'
#
loop_
_entity.id
_entity.type
_entity.pdbx_description
1 polymer ?
#
loop_
_entity_poly.entity_id
_entity_poly.type
_entity_poly.pdbx_seq_one_letter_code
_entity_poly.pdbx_strand_id
1 'polypeptide(L)'
;MQSAASINSMVLKFLEREDAPEGTGLGLHPLDIYRTSRLKGTSQVKNNGKGLQRGVNMTSAPMEVGIFRSQKVVPRSAWKLSEAGIRFLPSKTGCLDDIQLDNGRLYMPKVHMDDSTAYRIHNMMAFEAMHIRTGNDVTAYVLFVKDLISSADDVRLLGRKGILEHDLADDDDAVVRLFNSLTRDVSKNWESHLCRVRDAVEHHYTSNHLRVILYESWSHLKSKYFRNPWSLLALATAILLVVGDIVQAVYAVISYDPNEGKPKIH
;
A
#
# COMPACT_ATOMS: atom_id res chain seq x y z
N MET A 1 36.40 -1.56 31.30
CA MET A 1 35.17 -2.29 30.90
C MET A 1 34.57 -1.53 29.73
N GLN A 2 34.31 -2.18 28.59
CA GLN A 2 33.60 -1.53 27.48
C GLN A 2 32.13 -1.27 27.88
N SER A 3 31.58 -0.12 27.51
CA SER A 3 30.19 0.22 27.82
C SER A 3 29.24 -0.61 26.93
N ALA A 4 28.03 -0.91 27.41
CA ALA A 4 27.02 -1.65 26.63
C ALA A 4 26.70 -0.97 25.28
N ALA A 5 26.80 0.37 25.21
CA ALA A 5 26.67 1.11 23.97
C ALA A 5 27.77 0.79 22.95
N SER A 6 29.02 0.64 23.42
CA SER A 6 30.17 0.29 22.57
C SER A 6 30.02 -1.12 21.97
N ILE A 7 29.52 -2.07 22.75
CA ILE A 7 29.27 -3.45 22.30
C ILE A 7 28.16 -3.46 21.24
N ASN A 8 27.06 -2.76 21.48
CA ASN A 8 25.95 -2.67 20.53
C ASN A 8 26.37 -2.00 19.21
N SER A 9 27.19 -0.95 19.28
CA SER A 9 27.75 -0.30 18.08
C SER A 9 28.64 -1.27 17.28
N MET A 10 29.47 -2.07 17.96
CA MET A 10 30.31 -3.08 17.30
C MET A 10 29.47 -4.18 16.62
N VAL A 11 28.42 -4.65 17.28
CA VAL A 11 27.48 -5.63 16.71
C VAL A 11 26.75 -5.06 15.48
N LEU A 12 26.33 -3.79 15.52
CA LEU A 12 25.64 -3.17 14.38
C LEU A 12 26.57 -2.92 13.19
N LYS A 13 27.82 -2.52 13.43
CA LYS A 13 28.85 -2.43 12.39
C LYS A 13 29.14 -3.79 11.76
N PHE A 14 29.24 -4.84 12.57
CA PHE A 14 29.39 -6.21 12.07
C PHE A 14 28.20 -6.67 11.21
N LEU A 15 26.98 -6.23 11.55
CA LEU A 15 25.76 -6.54 10.79
C LEU A 15 25.47 -5.53 9.66
N GLU A 16 26.51 -4.81 9.22
CA GLU A 16 26.51 -3.89 8.07
C GLU A 16 25.47 -2.77 8.19
N ARG A 17 25.43 -2.13 9.36
CA ARG A 17 24.63 -0.92 9.56
C ARG A 17 25.52 0.23 10.01
N GLU A 18 25.90 1.08 9.06
CA GLU A 18 26.75 2.24 9.32
C GLU A 18 25.99 3.41 10.00
N ASP A 19 24.68 3.56 9.73
CA ASP A 19 23.87 4.72 10.18
C ASP A 19 23.16 4.55 11.54
N ALA A 20 23.55 3.57 12.37
CA ALA A 20 22.82 3.31 13.61
C ALA A 20 23.17 4.31 14.73
N PRO A 21 22.17 4.93 15.41
CA PRO A 21 22.44 5.85 16.51
C PRO A 21 23.01 5.13 17.74
N GLU A 22 24.02 5.74 18.38
CA GLU A 22 24.60 5.28 19.64
C GLU A 22 23.58 5.47 20.79
N GLY A 23 22.78 4.45 21.04
CA GLY A 23 21.73 4.47 22.06
C GLY A 23 21.78 3.25 22.96
N THR A 24 22.06 3.46 24.24
CA THR A 24 22.01 2.45 25.31
C THR A 24 20.61 1.84 25.42
N GLY A 25 20.46 0.57 25.05
CA GLY A 25 19.21 -0.19 25.23
C GLY A 25 18.81 -1.13 24.09
N LEU A 26 19.69 -1.40 23.13
CA LEU A 26 19.49 -2.48 22.17
C LEU A 26 19.77 -3.82 22.89
N GLY A 27 18.89 -4.81 22.73
CA GLY A 27 18.67 -5.94 23.64
C GLY A 27 19.84 -6.89 23.94
N LEU A 28 19.54 -7.96 24.68
CA LEU A 28 20.53 -8.95 25.17
C LEU A 28 21.05 -9.90 24.08
N HIS A 29 20.52 -9.81 22.86
CA HIS A 29 20.80 -10.73 21.75
C HIS A 29 21.14 -9.95 20.46
N PRO A 30 22.15 -10.34 19.67
CA PRO A 30 22.54 -9.63 18.44
C PRO A 30 21.41 -9.40 17.44
N LEU A 31 20.51 -10.38 17.25
CA LEU A 31 19.33 -10.21 16.38
C LEU A 31 18.29 -9.23 16.97
N ASP A 32 18.17 -9.16 18.29
CA ASP A 32 17.28 -8.20 18.96
C ASP A 32 17.80 -6.77 18.82
N ILE A 33 19.13 -6.62 18.92
CA ILE A 33 19.83 -5.37 18.66
C ILE A 33 19.58 -4.91 17.22
N TYR A 34 19.81 -5.79 16.24
CA TYR A 34 19.63 -5.47 14.83
C TYR A 34 18.15 -5.15 14.49
N ARG A 35 17.21 -5.96 14.99
CA ARG A 35 15.77 -5.74 14.84
C ARG A 35 15.34 -4.41 15.44
N THR A 36 15.65 -4.17 16.71
CA THR A 36 15.25 -2.94 17.42
C THR A 36 15.82 -1.71 16.74
N SER A 37 17.05 -1.79 16.24
CA SER A 37 17.65 -0.74 15.45
C SER A 37 16.82 -0.44 14.20
N ARG A 38 16.28 -1.46 13.50
CA ARG A 38 15.47 -1.30 12.27
C ARG A 38 14.07 -0.73 12.55
N LEU A 39 13.58 -0.83 13.78
CA LEU A 39 12.30 -0.28 14.21
C LEU A 39 12.44 1.11 14.83
N LYS A 40 13.55 1.42 15.52
CA LYS A 40 13.74 2.72 16.20
C LYS A 40 14.78 3.58 15.49
N GLY A 41 14.32 4.58 14.74
CA GLY A 41 15.14 5.71 14.29
C GLY A 41 15.15 6.82 15.34
N THR A 42 16.35 7.39 15.61
CA THR A 42 16.77 8.60 16.37
C THR A 42 15.91 9.25 17.49
N SER A 43 14.69 8.82 17.79
CA SER A 43 13.81 9.41 18.79
C SER A 43 13.66 8.50 20.00
N GLN A 44 14.58 8.65 20.95
CA GLN A 44 14.34 8.31 22.35
C GLN A 44 13.57 9.47 23.00
N VAL A 45 12.31 9.26 23.39
CA VAL A 45 11.71 9.97 24.52
C VAL A 45 10.89 9.00 25.38
N LYS A 46 11.52 8.63 26.50
CA LYS A 46 10.95 8.34 27.83
C LYS A 46 9.95 7.19 27.96
N ASN A 47 10.50 6.03 28.35
CA ASN A 47 9.81 5.12 29.26
C ASN A 47 9.39 5.88 30.52
N ASN A 48 8.08 6.03 30.73
CA ASN A 48 7.51 6.14 32.06
C ASN A 48 6.65 4.91 32.29
N GLY A 49 7.12 4.04 33.18
CA GLY A 49 6.48 2.78 33.48
C GLY A 49 5.08 2.98 34.03
N LYS A 50 4.09 2.34 33.38
CA LYS A 50 2.88 1.85 34.03
C LYS A 50 2.48 0.56 33.33
N GLY A 51 2.71 -0.57 34.01
CA GLY A 51 2.00 -1.79 33.71
C GLY A 51 0.51 -1.52 33.88
N LEU A 52 -0.27 -1.77 32.84
CA LEU A 52 -1.72 -1.81 32.95
C LEU A 52 -2.18 -3.13 32.34
N GLN A 53 -2.28 -4.15 33.21
CA GLN A 53 -3.25 -5.20 33.00
C GLN A 53 -4.63 -4.52 32.91
N ARG A 54 -5.35 -4.70 31.80
CA ARG A 54 -6.75 -4.31 31.73
C ARG A 54 -7.54 -5.49 31.20
N GLY A 55 -8.20 -6.16 32.14
CA GLY A 55 -9.04 -7.32 31.90
C GLY A 55 -10.16 -7.02 30.92
N VAL A 56 -10.46 -8.04 30.11
CA VAL A 56 -11.61 -8.09 29.22
C VAL A 56 -12.84 -8.39 30.07
N ASN A 57 -13.76 -7.44 30.18
CA ASN A 57 -15.12 -7.72 30.65
C ASN A 57 -15.98 -8.06 29.44
N MET A 58 -16.42 -9.32 29.41
CA MET A 58 -17.39 -9.85 28.47
C MET A 58 -18.79 -9.36 28.88
N THR A 59 -19.39 -8.49 28.07
CA THR A 59 -20.84 -8.19 28.16
C THR A 59 -21.45 -8.47 26.80
N SER A 60 -22.20 -9.56 26.74
CA SER A 60 -22.98 -10.02 25.59
C SER A 60 -24.24 -9.17 25.40
N ALA A 61 -24.42 -8.62 24.20
CA ALA A 61 -25.70 -8.09 23.72
C ALA A 61 -25.96 -8.62 22.29
N PRO A 62 -27.23 -8.78 21.88
CA PRO A 62 -27.62 -9.80 20.92
C PRO A 62 -27.34 -9.43 19.46
N MET A 63 -27.11 -10.50 18.70
CA MET A 63 -26.85 -10.58 17.28
C MET A 63 -28.03 -10.05 16.45
N GLU A 64 -27.88 -8.86 15.85
CA GLU A 64 -28.72 -8.46 14.71
C GLU A 64 -28.16 -9.05 13.42
N VAL A 65 -28.99 -9.83 12.74
CA VAL A 65 -28.72 -10.46 11.44
C VAL A 65 -28.74 -9.37 10.37
N GLY A 66 -27.60 -8.71 10.20
CA GLY A 66 -27.33 -7.80 9.10
C GLY A 66 -27.03 -8.57 7.82
N ILE A 67 -27.80 -8.29 6.78
CA ILE A 67 -27.64 -8.75 5.39
C ILE A 67 -26.15 -8.84 5.03
N PHE A 68 -25.68 -10.04 4.66
CA PHE A 68 -24.32 -10.32 4.22
C PHE A 68 -24.02 -9.53 2.94
N ARG A 69 -23.62 -8.26 3.09
CA ARG A 69 -23.03 -7.49 2.00
C ARG A 69 -21.77 -8.24 1.62
N SER A 70 -21.75 -8.81 0.41
CA SER A 70 -20.57 -9.40 -0.19
C SER A 70 -19.40 -8.45 0.04
N GLN A 71 -18.50 -8.83 0.95
CA GLN A 71 -17.39 -7.98 1.36
C GLN A 71 -16.48 -7.87 0.13
N LYS A 72 -16.58 -6.73 -0.56
CA LYS A 72 -15.81 -6.45 -1.77
C LYS A 72 -14.33 -6.51 -1.37
N VAL A 73 -13.66 -7.63 -1.68
CA VAL A 73 -12.26 -7.87 -1.27
C VAL A 73 -11.42 -6.74 -1.82
N VAL A 74 -10.90 -5.87 -0.95
CA VAL A 74 -10.06 -4.76 -1.37
C VAL A 74 -8.82 -5.31 -2.07
N PRO A 75 -8.55 -4.88 -3.32
CA PRO A 75 -7.35 -5.31 -4.00
C PRO A 75 -6.13 -4.81 -3.24
N ARG A 76 -5.25 -5.74 -2.86
CA ARG A 76 -4.09 -5.41 -2.03
C ARG A 76 -2.85 -4.99 -2.84
N SER A 77 -2.82 -5.28 -4.14
CA SER A 77 -1.73 -4.94 -5.07
C SER A 77 -1.46 -3.43 -5.14
N ALA A 78 -0.17 -3.07 -5.13
CA ALA A 78 0.29 -1.69 -5.22
C ALA A 78 -0.23 -0.99 -6.48
N TRP A 79 -0.22 -1.68 -7.61
CA TRP A 79 -0.75 -1.18 -8.88
C TRP A 79 -2.21 -0.78 -8.76
N LYS A 80 -3.06 -1.67 -8.27
CA LYS A 80 -4.51 -1.42 -8.13
C LYS A 80 -4.80 -0.29 -7.14
N LEU A 81 -4.05 -0.24 -6.03
CA LEU A 81 -4.17 0.85 -5.06
C LEU A 81 -3.75 2.19 -5.68
N SER A 82 -2.68 2.20 -6.49
CA SER A 82 -2.23 3.40 -7.21
C SER A 82 -3.25 3.87 -8.24
N GLU A 83 -3.87 2.96 -8.97
CA GLU A 83 -4.94 3.30 -9.92
C GLU A 83 -6.20 3.82 -9.22
N ALA A 84 -6.49 3.33 -8.00
CA ALA A 84 -7.56 3.86 -7.16
C ALA A 84 -7.23 5.24 -6.53
N GLY A 85 -6.03 5.79 -6.80
CA GLY A 85 -5.62 7.12 -6.39
C GLY A 85 -4.79 7.18 -5.11
N ILE A 86 -4.37 6.03 -4.57
CA ILE A 86 -3.43 5.99 -3.44
C ILE A 86 -2.02 6.25 -3.96
N ARG A 87 -1.37 7.29 -3.43
CA ARG A 87 -0.02 7.66 -3.85
C ARG A 87 1.00 7.11 -2.88
N PHE A 88 1.83 6.20 -3.38
CA PHE A 88 2.97 5.65 -2.67
C PHE A 88 4.11 6.66 -2.58
N LEU A 89 4.61 6.90 -1.37
CA LEU A 89 5.72 7.82 -1.09
C LEU A 89 6.72 7.18 -0.12
N PRO A 90 8.03 7.45 -0.26
CA PRO A 90 9.02 7.03 0.72
C PRO A 90 8.81 7.80 2.02
N SER A 91 8.91 7.10 3.15
CA SER A 91 8.94 7.72 4.47
C SER A 91 10.25 8.49 4.66
N LYS A 92 10.20 9.49 5.54
CA LYS A 92 11.37 10.27 5.97
C LYS A 92 12.26 9.45 6.90
N THR A 93 11.71 8.45 7.57
CA THR A 93 12.48 7.57 8.45
C THR A 93 12.79 6.25 7.74
N GLY A 94 13.98 5.70 7.97
CA GLY A 94 14.36 4.37 7.48
C GLY A 94 13.82 3.23 8.36
N CYS A 95 12.81 3.50 9.19
CA CYS A 95 12.30 2.57 10.18
C CYS A 95 11.18 1.71 9.60
N LEU A 96 11.21 0.41 9.84
CA LEU A 96 10.26 -0.53 9.24
C LEU A 96 8.81 -0.32 9.72
N ASP A 97 8.62 0.24 10.92
CA ASP A 97 7.30 0.50 11.51
C ASP A 97 6.65 1.81 11.05
N ASP A 98 7.40 2.67 10.35
CA ASP A 98 6.93 3.98 9.92
C ASP A 98 6.15 3.92 8.60
N ILE A 99 5.01 3.23 8.68
CA ILE A 99 4.01 3.18 7.62
C ILE A 99 2.79 3.98 8.05
N GLN A 100 2.42 4.97 7.24
CA GLN A 100 1.30 5.87 7.55
C GLN A 100 0.51 6.20 6.29
N LEU A 101 -0.82 6.25 6.42
CA LEU A 101 -1.70 6.75 5.38
C LEU A 101 -2.21 8.14 5.78
N ASP A 102 -1.91 9.14 4.96
CA ASP A 102 -2.42 10.51 5.12
C ASP A 102 -3.02 11.01 3.81
N ASN A 103 -4.33 11.30 3.81
CA ASN A 103 -5.05 11.88 2.67
C ASN A 103 -4.80 11.16 1.33
N GLY A 104 -4.85 9.82 1.37
CA GLY A 104 -4.61 8.99 0.19
C GLY A 104 -3.13 8.90 -0.24
N ARG A 105 -2.20 9.35 0.61
CA ARG A 105 -0.76 9.14 0.45
C ARG A 105 -0.29 8.09 1.44
N LEU A 106 0.23 6.98 0.92
CA LEU A 106 0.77 5.90 1.72
C LEU A 106 2.29 6.08 1.81
N TYR A 107 2.75 6.47 2.99
CA TYR A 107 4.16 6.60 3.32
C TYR A 107 4.70 5.26 3.79
N MET A 108 5.83 4.84 3.23
CA MET A 108 6.47 3.56 3.55
C MET A 108 7.98 3.70 3.61
N PRO A 109 8.67 2.99 4.52
CA PRO A 109 10.12 2.99 4.55
C PRO A 109 10.67 2.38 3.27
N LYS A 110 11.80 2.95 2.82
CA LYS A 110 12.54 2.42 1.67
C LYS A 110 13.11 1.05 2.02
N VAL A 111 13.00 0.12 1.10
CA VAL A 111 13.60 -1.21 1.20
C VAL A 111 14.60 -1.38 0.10
N HIS A 112 15.83 -1.68 0.50
CA HIS A 112 16.86 -2.17 -0.38
C HIS A 112 16.94 -3.68 -0.20
N MET A 113 16.87 -4.44 -1.28
CA MET A 113 16.96 -5.90 -1.28
C MET A 113 18.17 -6.35 -2.06
N ASP A 114 19.03 -7.08 -1.40
CA ASP A 114 20.10 -7.86 -1.98
C ASP A 114 19.89 -9.34 -1.63
N ASP A 115 20.74 -10.22 -2.15
CA ASP A 115 20.72 -11.64 -1.82
C ASP A 115 20.85 -11.89 -0.30
N SER A 116 21.46 -10.96 0.43
CA SER A 116 21.67 -11.03 1.87
C SER A 116 20.42 -10.71 2.70
N THR A 117 19.56 -9.86 2.16
CA THR A 117 18.42 -9.27 2.84
C THR A 117 17.36 -10.34 3.13
N ALA A 118 17.24 -11.32 2.24
CA ALA A 118 16.37 -12.47 2.39
C ALA A 118 16.59 -13.21 3.73
N TYR A 119 17.83 -13.65 3.98
CA TYR A 119 18.12 -14.40 5.19
C TYR A 119 18.09 -13.51 6.44
N ARG A 120 18.45 -12.23 6.34
CA ARG A 120 18.37 -11.27 7.46
C ARG A 120 16.93 -11.07 7.92
N ILE A 121 16.01 -10.85 6.97
CA ILE A 121 14.58 -10.72 7.25
C ILE A 121 14.03 -12.02 7.82
N HIS A 122 14.39 -13.17 7.22
CA HIS A 122 13.94 -14.47 7.72
C HIS A 122 14.40 -14.75 9.16
N ASN A 123 15.67 -14.46 9.48
CA ASN A 123 16.22 -14.60 10.82
C ASN A 123 15.53 -13.67 11.83
N MET A 124 15.17 -12.44 11.44
CA MET A 124 14.39 -11.53 12.29
C MET A 124 12.98 -12.06 12.54
N MET A 125 12.29 -12.58 11.52
CA MET A 125 10.95 -13.18 11.69
C MET A 125 11.01 -14.44 12.56
N ALA A 126 12.02 -15.29 12.38
CA ALA A 126 12.23 -16.46 13.24
C ALA A 126 12.50 -16.03 14.69
N PHE A 127 13.30 -14.99 14.90
CA PHE A 127 13.54 -14.42 16.23
C PHE A 127 12.24 -13.92 16.88
N GLU A 128 11.39 -13.18 16.14
CA GLU A 128 10.06 -12.75 16.61
C GLU A 128 9.16 -13.94 16.98
N ALA A 129 9.11 -14.97 16.13
CA ALA A 129 8.28 -16.16 16.36
C ALA A 129 8.72 -16.96 17.60
N MET A 130 10.02 -17.03 17.88
CA MET A 130 10.56 -17.74 19.04
C MET A 130 10.45 -16.93 20.35
N HIS A 131 10.26 -15.61 20.29
CA HIS A 131 10.28 -14.74 21.46
C HIS A 131 8.95 -13.98 21.63
N ILE A 132 8.05 -14.56 22.42
CA ILE A 132 6.68 -14.06 22.67
C ILE A 132 6.63 -12.58 23.13
N ARG A 133 7.68 -12.07 23.79
CA ARG A 133 7.74 -10.70 24.33
C ARG A 133 8.28 -9.65 23.35
N THR A 134 8.76 -10.07 22.19
CA THR A 134 9.49 -9.20 21.25
C THR A 134 8.55 -8.43 20.31
N GLY A 135 7.31 -8.87 20.15
CA GLY A 135 6.36 -8.32 19.18
C GLY A 135 6.54 -8.94 17.78
N ASN A 136 5.74 -8.50 16.82
CA ASN A 136 5.69 -9.05 15.45
C ASN A 136 5.86 -7.98 14.36
N ASP A 137 6.52 -6.85 14.69
CA ASP A 137 6.59 -5.67 13.82
C ASP A 137 7.23 -5.97 12.45
N VAL A 138 8.32 -6.75 12.41
CA VAL A 138 9.00 -7.13 11.17
C VAL A 138 8.13 -8.07 10.37
N THR A 139 7.55 -9.08 11.02
CA THR A 139 6.65 -10.02 10.37
C THR A 139 5.43 -9.32 9.78
N ALA A 140 4.84 -8.39 10.53
CA ALA A 140 3.71 -7.57 10.07
C ALA A 140 4.10 -6.68 8.88
N TYR A 141 5.30 -6.08 8.91
CA TYR A 141 5.84 -5.30 7.80
C TYR A 141 5.99 -6.15 6.54
N VAL A 142 6.63 -7.32 6.64
CA VAL A 142 6.84 -8.24 5.51
C VAL A 142 5.51 -8.70 4.92
N LEU A 143 4.54 -9.03 5.78
CA LEU A 143 3.19 -9.40 5.33
C LEU A 143 2.48 -8.24 4.63
N PHE A 144 2.66 -7.00 5.10
CA PHE A 144 2.11 -5.81 4.47
C PHE A 144 2.71 -5.58 3.07
N VAL A 145 4.04 -5.62 2.93
CA VAL A 145 4.70 -5.46 1.63
C VAL A 145 4.35 -6.62 0.68
N LYS A 146 4.26 -7.85 1.19
CA LYS A 146 3.81 -9.00 0.39
C LYS A 146 2.38 -8.86 -0.12
N ASP A 147 1.49 -8.25 0.66
CA ASP A 147 0.12 -7.96 0.23
C ASP A 147 0.11 -6.94 -0.93
N LEU A 148 1.08 -6.01 -0.96
CA LEU A 148 1.27 -5.02 -2.02
C LEU A 148 1.92 -5.59 -3.29
N ILE A 149 2.81 -6.58 -3.16
CA ILE A 149 3.55 -7.17 -4.27
C ILE A 149 2.85 -8.45 -4.74
N SER A 150 1.99 -8.32 -5.75
CA SER A 150 1.31 -9.45 -6.39
C SER A 150 1.91 -9.86 -7.73
N SER A 151 2.58 -8.92 -8.42
CA SER A 151 3.23 -9.14 -9.71
C SER A 151 4.51 -8.30 -9.86
N ALA A 152 5.31 -8.59 -10.89
CA ALA A 152 6.46 -7.78 -11.27
C ALA A 152 6.10 -6.31 -11.55
N ASP A 153 4.89 -6.03 -12.03
CA ASP A 153 4.43 -4.65 -12.26
C ASP A 153 4.27 -3.85 -10.95
N ASP A 154 3.89 -4.53 -9.86
CA ASP A 154 3.85 -3.92 -8.52
C ASP A 154 5.27 -3.57 -8.06
N VAL A 155 6.25 -4.45 -8.30
CA VAL A 155 7.67 -4.22 -8.00
C VAL A 155 8.20 -3.01 -8.76
N ARG A 156 7.96 -2.95 -10.08
CA ARG A 156 8.33 -1.82 -10.93
C ARG A 156 7.70 -0.51 -10.48
N LEU A 157 6.43 -0.55 -10.06
CA LEU A 157 5.74 0.63 -9.57
C LEU A 157 6.39 1.14 -8.28
N LEU A 158 6.64 0.27 -7.31
CA LEU A 158 7.29 0.63 -6.04
C LEU A 158 8.73 1.11 -6.26
N GLY A 159 9.44 0.54 -7.24
CA GLY A 159 10.77 1.00 -7.66
C GLY A 159 10.75 2.39 -8.27
N ARG A 160 9.82 2.68 -9.18
CA ARG A 160 9.61 4.03 -9.73
C ARG A 160 9.25 5.06 -8.66
N LYS A 161 8.65 4.63 -7.56
CA LYS A 161 8.32 5.50 -6.40
C LYS A 161 9.46 5.60 -5.40
N GLY A 162 10.59 4.94 -5.65
CA GLY A 162 11.77 4.96 -4.79
C GLY A 162 11.53 4.33 -3.41
N ILE A 163 10.57 3.41 -3.32
CA ILE A 163 10.23 2.67 -2.10
C ILE A 163 10.94 1.31 -2.08
N LEU A 164 11.13 0.69 -3.24
CA LEU A 164 11.73 -0.62 -3.37
C LEU A 164 12.88 -0.56 -4.36
N GLU A 165 14.08 -0.89 -3.91
CA GLU A 165 15.26 -1.03 -4.74
C GLU A 165 15.80 -2.43 -4.54
N HIS A 166 16.24 -3.08 -5.61
CA HIS A 166 16.78 -4.42 -5.50
C HIS A 166 17.98 -4.64 -6.40
N ASP A 167 18.92 -5.44 -5.92
CA ASP A 167 20.11 -5.94 -6.61
C ASP A 167 20.09 -7.47 -6.54
N LEU A 168 19.05 -8.06 -7.16
CA LEU A 168 18.88 -9.51 -7.25
C LEU A 168 19.24 -9.95 -8.66
N ALA A 169 19.82 -11.14 -8.79
CA ALA A 169 20.32 -11.68 -10.06
C ALA A 169 19.21 -11.97 -11.09
N ASP A 170 18.00 -12.28 -10.63
CA ASP A 170 16.81 -12.43 -11.46
C ASP A 170 16.01 -11.12 -11.41
N ASP A 171 15.39 -10.73 -12.54
CA ASP A 171 14.55 -9.52 -12.75
C ASP A 171 13.42 -9.37 -11.69
N ASP A 172 12.55 -8.36 -11.80
CA ASP A 172 11.47 -8.03 -10.83
C ASP A 172 10.69 -9.23 -10.23
N ASP A 173 10.50 -10.32 -10.98
CA ASP A 173 9.86 -11.56 -10.52
C ASP A 173 10.59 -12.27 -9.37
N ALA A 174 11.90 -12.06 -9.23
CA ALA A 174 12.70 -12.59 -8.13
C ALA A 174 12.21 -12.05 -6.78
N VAL A 175 11.90 -10.75 -6.74
CA VAL A 175 11.38 -10.08 -5.55
C VAL A 175 10.01 -10.65 -5.18
N VAL A 176 9.16 -10.90 -6.17
CA VAL A 176 7.84 -11.54 -5.96
C VAL A 176 8.03 -12.94 -5.35
N ARG A 177 8.94 -13.76 -5.89
CA ARG A 177 9.25 -15.09 -5.35
C ARG A 177 9.81 -15.01 -3.93
N LEU A 178 10.68 -14.03 -3.67
CA LEU A 178 11.28 -13.81 -2.35
C LEU A 178 10.21 -13.62 -1.27
N PHE A 179 9.30 -12.66 -1.46
CA PHE A 179 8.24 -12.39 -0.49
C PHE A 179 7.25 -13.54 -0.33
N ASN A 180 6.94 -14.23 -1.43
CA ASN A 180 6.11 -15.43 -1.36
C ASN A 180 6.78 -16.54 -0.54
N SER A 181 8.08 -16.74 -0.70
CA SER A 181 8.85 -17.71 0.09
C SER A 181 8.94 -17.30 1.56
N LEU A 182 9.21 -16.01 1.84
CA LEU A 182 9.34 -15.48 3.20
C LEU A 182 8.05 -15.61 4.01
N THR A 183 6.89 -15.51 3.36
CA THR A 183 5.58 -15.52 4.02
C THR A 183 4.86 -16.88 3.99
N ARG A 184 5.45 -17.90 3.35
CA ARG A 184 4.80 -19.21 3.14
C ARG A 184 4.41 -19.91 4.44
N ASP A 185 5.29 -19.87 5.43
CA ASP A 185 5.17 -20.63 6.68
C ASP A 185 4.88 -19.71 7.89
N VAL A 186 4.52 -18.45 7.64
CA VAL A 186 4.26 -17.46 8.67
C VAL A 186 2.78 -17.50 9.06
N SER A 187 2.50 -17.90 10.30
CA SER A 187 1.19 -17.65 10.91
C SER A 187 0.98 -16.15 10.97
N LYS A 188 0.05 -15.64 10.17
CA LYS A 188 -0.37 -14.24 10.27
C LYS A 188 -0.78 -14.05 11.73
N ASN A 189 -0.24 -13.07 12.43
CA ASN A 189 -0.78 -12.67 13.71
C ASN A 189 -1.16 -11.20 13.56
N TRP A 190 -2.45 -10.90 13.75
CA TRP A 190 -3.11 -9.72 13.19
C TRP A 190 -3.28 -8.59 14.22
N GLU A 191 -2.63 -8.67 15.37
CA GLU A 191 -2.71 -7.63 16.40
C GLU A 191 -1.53 -6.65 16.32
N SER A 192 -1.30 -6.05 15.14
CA SER A 192 -0.21 -5.08 14.94
C SER A 192 -0.71 -3.71 14.46
N HIS A 193 0.12 -2.67 14.65
CA HIS A 193 -0.14 -1.31 14.15
C HIS A 193 -0.50 -1.26 12.66
N LEU A 194 0.04 -2.20 11.87
CA LEU A 194 -0.21 -2.29 10.44
C LEU A 194 -1.63 -2.73 10.09
N CYS A 195 -2.36 -3.36 11.01
CA CYS A 195 -3.79 -3.62 10.78
C CYS A 195 -4.58 -2.32 10.68
N ARG A 196 -4.29 -1.33 11.54
CA ARG A 196 -4.93 -0.01 11.46
C ARG A 196 -4.63 0.69 10.13
N VAL A 197 -3.39 0.57 9.63
CA VAL A 197 -3.02 1.12 8.32
C VAL A 197 -3.78 0.41 7.20
N ARG A 198 -3.86 -0.93 7.24
CA ARG A 198 -4.62 -1.72 6.26
C ARG A 198 -6.10 -1.34 6.26
N ASP A 199 -6.70 -1.22 7.43
CA ASP A 199 -8.10 -0.80 7.60
C ASP A 199 -8.30 0.63 7.06
N ALA A 200 -7.35 1.54 7.30
CA ALA A 200 -7.41 2.90 6.76
C ALA A 200 -7.28 2.92 5.23
N VAL A 201 -6.42 2.08 4.65
CA VAL A 201 -6.29 1.92 3.19
C VAL A 201 -7.57 1.36 2.60
N GLU A 202 -8.14 0.32 3.21
CA GLU A 202 -9.41 -0.30 2.80
C GLU A 202 -10.58 0.69 2.94
N HIS A 203 -10.64 1.45 4.02
CA HIS A 203 -11.65 2.48 4.20
C HIS A 203 -11.51 3.58 3.15
N HIS A 204 -10.28 4.05 2.87
CA HIS A 204 -10.06 5.08 1.85
C HIS A 204 -10.39 4.60 0.43
N TYR A 205 -10.12 3.33 0.16
CA TYR A 205 -10.49 2.68 -1.11
C TYR A 205 -12.02 2.62 -1.25
N THR A 206 -12.73 2.16 -0.21
CA THR A 206 -14.19 2.00 -0.25
C THR A 206 -14.95 3.32 -0.14
N SER A 207 -14.44 4.31 0.60
CA SER A 207 -15.06 5.63 0.75
C SER A 207 -15.02 6.44 -0.54
N ASN A 208 -14.00 6.26 -1.37
CA ASN A 208 -13.87 6.90 -2.68
C ASN A 208 -14.63 6.13 -3.78
N HIS A 209 -15.87 5.76 -3.47
CA HIS A 209 -16.70 4.87 -4.29
C HIS A 209 -16.84 5.35 -5.75
N LEU A 210 -16.90 6.66 -5.97
CA LEU A 210 -16.93 7.28 -7.31
C LEU A 210 -15.65 7.03 -8.11
N ARG A 211 -14.46 7.19 -7.50
CA ARG A 211 -13.18 6.94 -8.19
C ARG A 211 -12.99 5.47 -8.48
N VAL A 212 -13.37 4.60 -7.54
CA VAL A 212 -13.29 3.14 -7.74
C VAL A 212 -14.23 2.70 -8.86
N ILE A 213 -15.48 3.19 -8.92
CA ILE A 213 -16.42 2.87 -10.00
C ILE A 213 -15.91 3.41 -11.34
N LEU A 214 -15.46 4.67 -11.38
CA LEU A 214 -14.91 5.28 -12.59
C LEU A 214 -13.70 4.51 -13.09
N TYR A 215 -12.82 4.06 -12.19
CA TYR A 215 -11.68 3.22 -12.51
C TYR A 215 -12.09 1.85 -13.03
N GLU A 216 -12.96 1.12 -12.32
CA GLU A 216 -13.45 -0.20 -12.76
C GLU A 216 -14.06 -0.07 -14.16
N SER A 217 -14.88 0.95 -14.39
CA SER A 217 -15.49 1.24 -15.68
C SER A 217 -14.44 1.63 -16.75
N TRP A 218 -13.45 2.44 -16.41
CA TRP A 218 -12.37 2.84 -17.33
C TRP A 218 -11.45 1.66 -17.70
N SER A 219 -11.15 0.77 -16.75
CA SER A 219 -10.38 -0.44 -16.98
C SER A 219 -11.14 -1.42 -17.88
N HIS A 220 -12.44 -1.59 -17.63
CA HIS A 220 -13.33 -2.34 -18.52
C HIS A 220 -13.40 -1.73 -19.93
N LEU A 221 -13.47 -0.39 -20.01
CA LEU A 221 -13.47 0.33 -21.29
C LEU A 221 -12.12 0.15 -22.01
N LYS A 222 -11.00 0.31 -21.31
CA LYS A 222 -9.67 0.15 -21.88
C LYS A 222 -9.44 -1.26 -22.40
N SER A 223 -9.73 -2.28 -21.59
CA SER A 223 -9.51 -3.67 -21.99
C SER A 223 -10.38 -4.11 -23.17
N LYS A 224 -11.62 -3.60 -23.27
CA LYS A 224 -12.57 -4.00 -24.32
C LYS A 224 -12.44 -3.16 -25.59
N TYR A 225 -12.17 -1.86 -25.47
CA TYR A 225 -12.17 -0.92 -26.59
C TYR A 225 -10.76 -0.66 -27.14
N PHE A 226 -9.73 -0.50 -26.29
CA PHE A 226 -8.37 -0.22 -26.76
C PHE A 226 -7.59 -1.46 -27.23
N ARG A 227 -8.11 -2.66 -26.98
CA ARG A 227 -7.49 -3.91 -27.45
C ARG A 227 -7.91 -4.29 -28.87
N ASN A 228 -8.99 -3.69 -29.39
CA ASN A 228 -9.48 -3.92 -30.74
C ASN A 228 -9.53 -2.59 -31.52
N PRO A 229 -8.66 -2.37 -32.52
CA PRO A 229 -8.61 -1.11 -33.27
C PRO A 229 -9.95 -0.74 -33.92
N TRP A 230 -10.77 -1.73 -34.27
CA TRP A 230 -12.11 -1.52 -34.82
C TRP A 230 -13.09 -0.88 -33.83
N SER A 231 -12.96 -1.19 -32.54
CA SER A 231 -13.81 -0.61 -31.51
C SER A 231 -13.49 0.86 -31.24
N LEU A 232 -12.24 1.27 -31.43
CA LEU A 232 -11.82 2.67 -31.39
C LEU A 232 -12.40 3.46 -32.56
N LEU A 233 -12.37 2.88 -33.76
CA LEU A 233 -12.93 3.52 -34.94
C LEU A 233 -14.45 3.72 -34.79
N ALA A 234 -15.17 2.71 -34.30
CA ALA A 234 -16.60 2.82 -34.02
C ALA A 234 -16.92 3.91 -32.98
N LEU A 235 -16.11 4.04 -31.93
CA LEU A 235 -16.27 5.09 -30.92
C LEU A 235 -16.03 6.49 -31.51
N ALA A 236 -14.98 6.65 -32.31
CA ALA A 236 -14.68 7.92 -32.97
C ALA A 236 -15.81 8.34 -33.92
N THR A 237 -16.35 7.39 -34.70
CA THR A 237 -17.51 7.63 -35.57
C THR A 237 -18.73 8.05 -34.76
N ALA A 238 -19.03 7.37 -33.64
CA ALA A 238 -20.15 7.72 -32.78
C ALA A 238 -20.02 9.15 -32.19
N ILE A 239 -18.82 9.54 -31.75
CA ILE A 239 -18.56 10.90 -31.26
C ILE A 239 -18.77 11.93 -32.37
N LEU A 240 -18.25 11.68 -33.57
CA LEU A 240 -18.42 12.58 -34.72
C LEU A 240 -19.89 12.74 -35.11
N LEU A 241 -20.67 11.66 -35.08
CA LEU A 241 -22.12 11.71 -35.33
C LEU A 241 -22.84 12.60 -34.30
N VAL A 242 -22.56 12.40 -33.01
CA VAL A 242 -23.17 13.21 -31.94
C VAL A 242 -22.81 14.69 -32.08
N VAL A 243 -21.55 15.01 -32.41
CA VAL A 243 -21.13 16.40 -32.67
C VAL A 243 -21.86 16.96 -33.89
N GLY A 244 -21.99 16.17 -34.96
CA GLY A 244 -22.75 16.54 -36.16
C GLY A 244 -24.20 16.88 -35.85
N ASP A 245 -24.89 16.04 -35.08
CA ASP A 245 -26.27 16.26 -34.68
C ASP A 245 -26.44 17.52 -33.83
N ILE A 246 -25.51 17.80 -32.92
CA ILE A 246 -25.52 19.03 -32.11
C ILE A 246 -25.39 20.26 -33.01
N VAL A 247 -24.43 20.25 -33.95
CA VAL A 247 -24.22 21.36 -34.88
C VAL A 247 -25.47 21.55 -35.73
N GLN A 248 -26.06 20.48 -36.26
CA GLN A 248 -27.28 20.53 -37.05
C GLN A 248 -28.46 21.10 -36.26
N ALA A 249 -28.64 20.67 -35.00
CA ALA A 249 -29.67 21.19 -34.12
C ALA A 249 -29.48 22.68 -33.83
N VAL A 250 -28.25 23.14 -33.60
CA VAL A 250 -27.93 24.55 -33.39
C VAL A 250 -28.24 25.38 -34.65
N TYR A 251 -27.83 24.91 -35.83
CA TYR A 251 -28.15 25.60 -37.08
C TYR A 251 -29.65 25.66 -37.35
N ALA A 252 -30.38 24.56 -37.10
CA ALA A 252 -31.83 24.52 -37.25
C ALA A 252 -32.52 25.55 -36.36
N VAL A 253 -32.10 25.68 -35.10
CA VAL A 253 -32.63 26.68 -34.15
C VAL A 253 -32.32 28.11 -34.59
N ILE A 254 -31.11 28.38 -35.09
CA ILE A 254 -30.73 29.72 -35.57
C ILE A 254 -31.48 30.09 -36.86
N SER A 255 -31.73 29.11 -37.74
CA SER A 255 -32.46 29.31 -39.00
C SER A 255 -33.97 29.43 -38.84
N TYR A 256 -34.49 29.22 -37.63
CA TYR A 256 -35.92 29.30 -37.35
C TYR A 256 -36.34 30.77 -37.17
N ASP A 257 -36.81 31.40 -38.25
CA ASP A 257 -37.42 32.74 -38.20
C ASP A 257 -38.92 32.62 -37.83
N PRO A 258 -39.36 33.12 -36.66
CA PRO A 258 -40.74 32.99 -36.21
C PRO A 258 -41.75 33.88 -36.98
N ASN A 259 -41.32 34.67 -37.97
CA ASN A 259 -42.18 35.69 -38.60
C ASN A 259 -42.66 35.40 -40.05
N GLU A 260 -42.36 34.25 -40.66
CA GLU A 260 -42.83 33.96 -42.03
C GLU A 260 -44.35 33.65 -42.16
N GLY A 261 -45.09 33.59 -41.05
CA GLY A 261 -46.48 33.13 -41.03
C GLY A 261 -47.58 34.21 -41.09
N LYS A 262 -47.31 35.49 -41.33
CA LYS A 262 -48.39 36.51 -41.38
C LYS A 262 -48.95 36.65 -42.81
N PRO A 263 -50.19 36.22 -43.09
CA PRO A 263 -50.80 36.41 -44.39
C PRO A 263 -50.97 37.91 -44.69
N LYS A 264 -50.55 38.33 -45.89
CA LYS A 264 -50.78 39.69 -46.39
C LYS A 264 -52.28 39.89 -46.55
N ILE A 265 -52.88 40.69 -45.68
CA ILE A 265 -54.26 41.16 -45.84
C ILE A 265 -54.22 42.25 -46.90
N HIS A 266 -54.89 41.98 -48.03
CA HIS A 266 -55.10 42.89 -49.15
C HIS A 266 -55.96 44.10 -48.76
#